data_AF-A0A1G4U902-F1
#
_entry.id   AF-A0A1G4U902-F1
#
_cell.length_a   1.000
_cell.length_b   1.000
_cell.length_c   1.000
_cell.angle_alpha   90.00
_cell.angle_beta   90.00
_cell.angle_gamma   90.00
#
_symmetry.space_group_name_H-M   'P 1'
#
loop_
_entity.id
_entity.type
_entity.pdbx_description
1 polymer ?
#
loop_
_entity_poly.entity_id
_entity_poly.type
_entity_poly.pdbx_seq_one_letter_code
_entity_poly.pdbx_strand_id
1 'polypeptide(L)'
;MRTRQMALTPEHLAQVHRLLEDPGPDPTWTYHADQDYKAIVDRLLASHPGGPDAWLFAYGSLIWKPELVHVEARRATARGWHRSFCFRIERFRGTKHKPGLMMSLDRGGQCRGVVFRLPPDDLERQLDKLVRREITVKPPNNIPRWVTVETDKGSLRAIAFVMNRQSRFYTGRLPPEEVADVLAEACGHWGSGAEYLHNTVAHLEEQGIRDRNLWRLQALVAERITPNA
;
A
#
# COMPACT_ATOMS: atom_id res chain seq x y z
N MET A 1 -13.46 7.26 24.88
CA MET A 1 -13.50 5.94 24.18
C MET A 1 -12.24 5.20 24.55
N ARG A 2 -12.30 3.93 24.99
CA ARG A 2 -11.09 3.12 25.17
C ARG A 2 -10.43 2.90 23.80
N THR A 3 -9.16 3.25 23.66
CA THR A 3 -8.35 2.86 22.50
C THR A 3 -8.35 1.35 22.42
N ARG A 4 -8.72 0.80 21.25
CA ARG A 4 -8.68 -0.65 21.04
C ARG A 4 -7.21 -1.08 21.02
N GLN A 5 -6.91 -2.17 21.70
CA GLN A 5 -5.56 -2.72 21.72
C GLN A 5 -5.40 -3.73 20.58
N MET A 6 -4.33 -3.58 19.79
CA MET A 6 -3.96 -4.55 18.77
C MET A 6 -3.37 -5.81 19.43
N ALA A 7 -3.61 -6.97 18.82
CA ALA A 7 -3.02 -8.24 19.25
C ALA A 7 -1.58 -8.38 18.73
N LEU A 8 -1.31 -7.89 17.52
CA LEU A 8 0.03 -7.79 16.95
C LEU A 8 0.79 -6.63 17.60
N THR A 9 1.65 -6.95 18.56
CA THR A 9 2.37 -5.97 19.39
C THR A 9 3.83 -5.79 18.96
N PRO A 10 4.53 -4.74 19.44
CA PRO A 10 5.96 -4.58 19.21
C PRO A 10 6.81 -5.80 19.59
N GLU A 11 6.44 -6.54 20.63
CA GLU A 11 7.14 -7.77 21.04
C GLU A 11 7.03 -8.87 19.98
N HIS A 12 5.87 -9.00 19.32
CA HIS A 12 5.73 -9.91 18.18
C HIS A 12 6.60 -9.45 17.00
N LEU A 13 6.64 -8.14 16.72
CA LEU A 13 7.44 -7.59 15.63
C LEU A 13 8.94 -7.87 15.85
N ALA A 14 9.43 -7.71 17.08
CA ALA A 14 10.82 -7.98 17.43
C ALA A 14 11.23 -9.45 17.20
N GLN A 15 10.31 -10.41 17.38
CA GLN A 15 10.57 -11.84 17.16
C GLN A 15 10.78 -12.19 15.67
N VAL A 16 10.10 -11.47 14.77
CA VAL A 16 10.12 -11.78 13.32
C VAL A 16 11.00 -10.84 12.51
N HIS A 17 11.40 -9.70 13.10
CA HIS A 17 12.30 -8.76 12.44
C HIS A 17 13.70 -9.38 12.30
N ARG A 18 14.30 -9.19 11.12
CA ARG A 18 15.66 -9.61 10.82
C ARG A 18 16.37 -8.49 10.11
N LEU A 19 17.57 -8.14 10.56
CA LEU A 19 18.46 -7.24 9.84
C LEU A 19 19.04 -8.00 8.64
N LEU A 20 18.61 -7.61 7.45
CA LEU A 20 19.02 -8.20 6.20
C LEU A 20 19.60 -7.11 5.31
N GLU A 21 20.75 -7.40 4.68
CA GLU A 21 21.33 -6.51 3.68
C GLU A 21 20.41 -6.40 2.46
N ASP A 22 20.46 -5.25 1.80
CA ASP A 22 19.78 -5.09 0.53
C ASP A 22 20.53 -5.89 -0.56
N PRO A 23 19.91 -6.93 -1.17
CA PRO A 23 20.55 -7.70 -2.24
C PRO A 23 20.71 -6.91 -3.55
N GLY A 24 20.24 -5.65 -3.61
CA GLY A 24 20.22 -4.84 -4.81
C GLY A 24 19.10 -5.24 -5.78
N PRO A 25 19.05 -4.63 -6.98
CA PRO A 25 18.12 -5.02 -8.03
C PRO A 25 18.43 -6.44 -8.55
N ASP A 26 17.38 -7.19 -8.87
CA ASP A 26 17.48 -8.49 -9.54
C ASP A 26 17.90 -8.29 -11.00
N PRO A 27 19.06 -8.81 -11.45
CA PRO A 27 19.54 -8.61 -12.81
C PRO A 27 18.66 -9.27 -13.88
N THR A 28 17.77 -10.20 -13.49
CA THR A 28 16.83 -10.86 -14.41
C THR A 28 15.57 -10.02 -14.66
N TRP A 29 15.40 -8.90 -13.95
CA TRP A 29 14.22 -8.05 -14.05
C TRP A 29 14.50 -6.81 -14.89
N THR A 30 13.48 -6.34 -15.59
CA THR A 30 13.53 -5.05 -16.28
C THR A 30 13.00 -3.97 -15.35
N TYR A 31 13.77 -2.91 -15.15
CA TYR A 31 13.42 -1.77 -14.30
C TYR A 31 12.86 -0.60 -15.13
N HIS A 32 12.01 0.21 -14.50
CA HIS A 32 11.59 1.48 -15.09
C HIS A 32 12.76 2.47 -15.10
N ALA A 33 12.97 3.11 -16.25
CA ALA A 33 13.89 4.21 -16.44
C ALA A 33 13.13 5.54 -16.44
N ASP A 34 13.86 6.66 -16.46
CA ASP A 34 13.27 8.02 -16.40
C ASP A 34 12.21 8.28 -17.47
N GLN A 35 12.41 7.80 -18.69
CA GLN A 35 11.43 7.93 -19.77
C GLN A 35 10.12 7.18 -19.48
N ASP A 36 10.17 6.06 -18.75
CA ASP A 36 8.97 5.29 -18.41
C ASP A 36 8.18 5.99 -17.31
N TYR A 37 8.87 6.54 -16.31
CA TYR A 37 8.25 7.36 -15.27
C TYR A 37 7.58 8.59 -15.87
N LYS A 38 8.30 9.31 -16.74
CA LYS A 38 7.75 10.45 -17.48
C LYS A 38 6.50 10.05 -18.29
N ALA A 39 6.55 8.95 -19.03
CA ALA A 39 5.40 8.49 -19.82
C ALA A 39 4.19 8.09 -18.95
N ILE A 40 4.40 7.65 -17.71
CA ILE A 40 3.30 7.39 -16.75
C ILE A 40 2.73 8.73 -16.25
N VAL A 41 3.58 9.67 -15.87
CA VAL A 41 3.18 11.00 -15.39
C VAL A 41 2.44 11.78 -16.46
N ASP A 42 2.96 11.84 -17.68
CA ASP A 42 2.34 12.54 -18.82
C ASP A 42 0.93 11.98 -19.09
N ARG A 43 0.74 10.65 -19.01
CA ARG A 43 -0.58 10.02 -19.16
C ARG A 43 -1.53 10.34 -18.01
N LEU A 44 -1.05 10.45 -16.78
CA LEU A 44 -1.87 10.84 -15.64
C LEU A 44 -2.33 12.29 -15.76
N LEU A 45 -1.42 13.19 -16.13
CA LEU A 45 -1.71 14.61 -16.35
C LEU A 45 -2.69 14.79 -17.51
N ALA A 46 -2.45 14.13 -18.65
CA ALA A 46 -3.34 14.19 -19.81
C ALA A 46 -4.74 13.63 -19.54
N SER A 47 -4.88 12.71 -18.57
CA SER A 47 -6.16 12.13 -18.16
C SER A 47 -6.77 12.79 -16.93
N HIS A 48 -6.24 13.94 -16.49
CA HIS A 48 -6.80 14.68 -15.37
C HIS A 48 -8.28 15.01 -15.63
N PRO A 49 -9.20 14.72 -14.68
CA PRO A 49 -10.64 14.85 -14.88
C PRO A 49 -11.17 16.30 -14.92
N GLY A 50 -10.29 17.28 -15.14
CA GLY A 50 -10.59 18.71 -15.04
C GLY A 50 -10.56 19.26 -13.60
N GLY A 51 -10.70 20.58 -13.47
CA GLY A 51 -10.56 21.31 -12.20
C GLY A 51 -9.12 21.68 -11.85
N PRO A 52 -8.91 22.57 -10.87
CA PRO A 52 -7.58 23.05 -10.49
C PRO A 52 -6.81 22.12 -9.55
N ASP A 53 -7.48 21.14 -8.93
CA ASP A 53 -6.92 20.33 -7.85
C ASP A 53 -6.63 18.90 -8.29
N ALA A 54 -5.46 18.39 -7.88
CA ALA A 54 -5.13 16.98 -7.93
C ALA A 54 -5.12 16.38 -6.52
N TRP A 55 -5.72 15.19 -6.39
CA TRP A 55 -5.82 14.47 -5.11
C TRP A 55 -5.15 13.10 -5.23
N LEU A 56 -4.52 12.64 -4.15
CA LEU A 56 -3.98 11.28 -4.01
C LEU A 56 -4.82 10.52 -2.97
N PHE A 57 -5.37 9.37 -3.33
CA PHE A 57 -6.02 8.45 -2.39
C PHE A 57 -5.01 7.46 -1.81
N ALA A 58 -4.67 7.67 -0.54
CA ALA A 58 -3.81 6.80 0.25
C ALA A 58 -4.65 5.75 1.01
N TYR A 59 -4.32 4.48 0.79
CA TYR A 59 -5.00 3.33 1.42
C TYR A 59 -4.05 2.38 2.17
N GLY A 60 -2.75 2.64 2.12
CA GLY A 60 -1.68 1.83 2.73
C GLY A 60 -0.56 2.75 3.19
N SER A 61 0.70 2.42 2.87
CA SER A 61 1.89 3.14 3.39
C SER A 61 1.91 4.63 3.15
N LEU A 62 1.25 5.12 2.11
CA LEU A 62 1.07 6.55 1.88
C LEU A 62 0.34 7.28 3.02
N ILE A 63 -0.40 6.58 3.89
CA ILE A 63 -1.08 7.20 5.04
C ILE A 63 -0.05 7.65 6.10
N TRP A 64 1.02 6.89 6.35
CA TRP A 64 2.01 7.20 7.39
C TRP A 64 3.40 7.57 6.87
N LYS A 65 3.70 7.21 5.62
CA LYS A 65 4.93 7.57 4.93
C LYS A 65 4.60 8.16 3.55
N PRO A 66 3.91 9.30 3.49
CA PRO A 66 3.44 9.89 2.23
C PRO A 66 4.60 10.34 1.32
N GLU A 67 5.73 10.78 1.87
CA GLU A 67 6.92 11.28 1.13
C GLU A 67 6.58 12.33 0.05
N LEU A 68 5.50 13.09 0.27
CA LEU A 68 4.99 14.12 -0.62
C LEU A 68 4.51 15.34 0.17
N VAL A 69 4.48 16.49 -0.51
CA VAL A 69 3.89 17.71 0.04
C VAL A 69 2.39 17.70 -0.26
N HIS A 70 1.56 17.93 0.75
CA HIS A 70 0.13 18.11 0.59
C HIS A 70 -0.35 19.31 1.37
N VAL A 71 -1.40 19.96 0.86
CA VAL A 71 -1.97 21.18 1.43
C VAL A 71 -3.29 20.92 2.15
N GLU A 72 -3.82 19.70 2.04
CA GLU A 72 -5.04 19.27 2.72
C GLU A 72 -5.10 17.74 2.81
N ALA A 73 -5.67 17.22 3.90
CA ALA A 73 -5.98 15.81 4.07
C ALA A 73 -7.45 15.63 4.46
N ARG A 74 -8.15 14.65 3.88
CA ARG A 74 -9.53 14.29 4.25
C ARG A 74 -9.71 12.79 4.28
N ARG A 75 -10.62 12.29 5.13
CA ARG A 75 -11.06 10.90 5.03
C ARG A 75 -11.89 10.71 3.76
N ALA A 76 -11.69 9.56 3.12
CA ALA A 76 -12.41 9.24 1.90
C ALA A 76 -12.75 7.75 1.80
N THR A 77 -13.81 7.43 1.04
CA THR A 77 -14.19 6.06 0.70
C THR A 77 -14.15 5.85 -0.81
N ALA A 78 -13.35 4.89 -1.27
CA ALA A 78 -13.33 4.41 -2.64
C ALA A 78 -14.26 3.19 -2.76
N ARG A 79 -15.43 3.35 -3.41
CA ARG A 79 -16.35 2.23 -3.69
C ARG A 79 -15.93 1.46 -4.93
N GLY A 80 -16.21 0.16 -4.96
CA GLY A 80 -15.76 -0.74 -6.04
C GLY A 80 -14.28 -1.11 -5.93
N TRP A 81 -13.64 -0.78 -4.80
CA TRP A 81 -12.23 -1.02 -4.52
C TRP A 81 -12.07 -1.54 -3.10
N HIS A 82 -11.12 -2.43 -2.84
CA HIS A 82 -10.77 -2.89 -1.51
C HIS A 82 -9.26 -3.03 -1.39
N ARG A 83 -8.74 -2.82 -0.19
CA ARG A 83 -7.34 -3.10 0.10
C ARG A 83 -7.15 -4.60 0.32
N SER A 84 -6.09 -5.18 -0.25
CA SER A 84 -5.81 -6.61 -0.17
C SER A 84 -4.31 -6.89 -0.30
N PHE A 85 -3.81 -7.86 0.47
CA PHE A 85 -2.48 -8.46 0.28
C PHE A 85 -2.53 -9.41 -0.92
N CYS A 86 -2.51 -8.85 -2.13
CA CYS A 86 -2.88 -9.54 -3.37
C CYS A 86 -1.73 -9.68 -4.37
N PHE A 87 -0.49 -9.37 -3.98
CA PHE A 87 0.65 -9.67 -4.82
C PHE A 87 1.87 -10.10 -4.01
N ARG A 88 2.63 -11.04 -4.60
CA ARG A 88 3.86 -11.60 -4.04
C ARG A 88 5.03 -10.64 -4.25
N ILE A 89 5.92 -10.56 -3.27
CA ILE A 89 7.18 -9.82 -3.35
C ILE A 89 8.35 -10.71 -2.96
N GLU A 90 9.47 -10.57 -3.67
CA GLU A 90 10.72 -11.33 -3.42
C GLU A 90 11.87 -10.45 -2.94
N ARG A 91 11.58 -9.17 -2.72
CA ARG A 91 12.48 -8.12 -2.23
C ARG A 91 11.68 -7.20 -1.31
N PHE A 92 12.35 -6.31 -0.58
CA PHE A 92 11.77 -5.35 0.36
C PHE A 92 11.34 -6.01 1.68
N ARG A 93 10.10 -6.51 1.77
CA ARG A 93 9.56 -7.14 2.99
C ARG A 93 9.50 -8.67 2.90
N GLY A 94 10.30 -9.22 1.99
CA GLY A 94 10.52 -10.64 1.80
C GLY A 94 11.83 -10.84 1.05
N THR A 95 12.15 -12.11 0.80
CA THR A 95 13.32 -12.54 0.03
C THR A 95 12.90 -13.53 -1.06
N LYS A 96 13.83 -13.91 -1.94
CA LYS A 96 13.58 -15.00 -2.91
C LYS A 96 13.25 -16.33 -2.22
N HIS A 97 13.91 -16.62 -1.11
CA HIS A 97 13.73 -17.86 -0.35
C HIS A 97 12.48 -17.84 0.54
N LYS A 98 12.15 -16.67 1.10
CA LYS A 98 10.93 -16.43 1.87
C LYS A 98 10.19 -15.21 1.31
N PRO A 99 9.41 -15.39 0.22
CA PRO A 99 8.65 -14.31 -0.38
C PRO A 99 7.61 -13.75 0.59
N GLY A 100 7.34 -12.45 0.48
CA GLY A 100 6.27 -11.79 1.22
C GLY A 100 5.03 -11.57 0.35
N LEU A 101 4.00 -11.02 0.99
CA LEU A 101 2.85 -10.42 0.32
C LEU A 101 2.84 -8.92 0.57
N MET A 102 2.38 -8.15 -0.41
CA MET A 102 2.16 -6.73 -0.27
C MET A 102 0.75 -6.32 -0.62
N MET A 103 0.34 -5.21 -0.02
CA MET A 103 -1.01 -4.69 -0.15
C MET A 103 -1.13 -3.76 -1.35
N SER A 104 -2.21 -3.94 -2.12
CA SER A 104 -2.63 -3.01 -3.18
C SER A 104 -4.14 -2.76 -3.09
N LEU A 105 -4.64 -1.82 -3.89
CA LEU A 105 -6.06 -1.58 -4.08
C LEU A 105 -6.58 -2.42 -5.25
N ASP A 106 -7.39 -3.42 -4.96
CA ASP A 106 -7.96 -4.32 -5.95
C ASP A 106 -9.48 -4.10 -6.14
N ARG A 107 -10.02 -4.54 -7.26
CA ARG A 107 -11.44 -4.33 -7.62
C ARG A 107 -12.38 -5.08 -6.68
N GLY A 108 -13.51 -4.45 -6.40
CA GLY A 108 -14.61 -4.97 -5.56
C GLY A 108 -14.64 -4.36 -4.17
N GLY A 109 -15.80 -4.37 -3.51
CA GLY A 109 -15.96 -3.92 -2.12
C GLY A 109 -15.90 -2.40 -1.94
N GLN A 110 -15.37 -1.97 -0.81
CA GLN A 110 -15.10 -0.56 -0.48
C GLN A 110 -13.81 -0.43 0.32
N CYS A 111 -13.09 0.67 0.12
CA CYS A 111 -11.85 0.97 0.83
C CYS A 111 -11.96 2.35 1.47
N ARG A 112 -11.76 2.43 2.78
CA ARG A 112 -11.67 3.70 3.49
C ARG A 112 -10.20 4.09 3.64
N GLY A 113 -9.86 5.29 3.23
CA GLY A 113 -8.50 5.82 3.28
C GLY A 113 -8.49 7.32 3.52
N VAL A 114 -7.37 7.95 3.17
CA VAL A 114 -7.18 9.40 3.25
C VAL A 114 -6.93 9.91 1.85
N VAL A 115 -7.53 11.04 1.48
CA VAL A 115 -7.11 11.81 0.30
C VAL A 115 -6.24 12.97 0.71
N PHE A 116 -5.15 13.15 -0.02
CA PHE A 116 -4.24 14.28 0.12
C PHE A 116 -4.37 15.19 -1.10
N ARG A 117 -4.62 16.49 -0.91
CA ARG A 117 -4.60 17.48 -1.99
C ARG A 117 -3.16 17.87 -2.28
N LEU A 118 -2.73 17.66 -3.51
CA LEU A 118 -1.39 18.01 -3.98
C LEU A 118 -1.32 19.52 -4.27
N PRO A 119 -0.16 20.16 -4.07
CA PRO A 119 0.04 21.56 -4.44
C PRO A 119 -0.07 21.72 -5.97
N PRO A 120 -0.86 22.69 -6.47
CA PRO A 120 -1.08 22.87 -7.91
C PRO A 120 0.21 23.24 -8.65
N ASP A 121 1.06 24.05 -8.04
CA ASP A 121 2.28 24.60 -8.66
C ASP A 121 3.46 23.59 -8.74
N ASP A 122 3.31 22.38 -8.19
CA ASP A 122 4.38 21.34 -8.18
C ASP A 122 3.85 19.96 -8.59
N LEU A 123 2.69 19.88 -9.26
CA LEU A 123 1.99 18.63 -9.49
C LEU A 123 2.84 17.58 -10.24
N GLU A 124 3.43 17.94 -11.39
CA GLU A 124 4.23 17.00 -12.20
C GLU A 124 5.37 16.36 -11.39
N ARG A 125 6.08 17.17 -10.61
CA ARG A 125 7.18 16.70 -9.76
C ARG A 125 6.70 15.82 -8.61
N GLN A 126 5.55 16.14 -7.99
CA GLN A 126 4.96 15.27 -6.96
C GLN A 126 4.52 13.93 -7.56
N LEU A 127 3.96 13.92 -8.77
CA LEU A 127 3.60 12.70 -9.47
C LEU A 127 4.82 11.86 -9.84
N ASP A 128 5.90 12.45 -10.35
CA ASP A 128 7.14 11.73 -10.65
C ASP A 128 7.69 11.00 -9.40
N LYS A 129 7.77 11.71 -8.26
CA LYS A 129 8.17 11.10 -6.98
C LYS A 129 7.26 9.93 -6.57
N LEU A 130 5.95 10.12 -6.66
CA LEU A 130 4.97 9.11 -6.30
C LEU A 130 5.08 7.87 -7.19
N VAL A 131 5.20 8.05 -8.50
CA VAL A 131 5.32 6.95 -9.45
C VAL A 131 6.60 6.16 -9.21
N ARG A 132 7.75 6.84 -8.99
CA ARG A 132 9.03 6.17 -8.68
C ARG A 132 9.00 5.39 -7.37
N ARG A 133 8.27 5.89 -6.37
CA ARG A 133 8.10 5.24 -5.08
C ARG A 133 7.23 3.97 -5.16
N GLU A 134 6.19 4.01 -5.98
CA GLU A 134 5.18 2.94 -6.07
C GLU A 134 5.45 1.92 -7.18
N ILE A 135 6.30 2.26 -8.15
CA ILE A 135 6.57 1.46 -9.34
C ILE A 135 8.07 1.37 -9.57
N THR A 136 8.59 0.15 -9.64
CA THR A 136 10.04 -0.08 -9.82
C THR A 136 10.33 -0.98 -11.03
N VAL A 137 9.51 -2.02 -11.24
CA VAL A 137 9.80 -3.12 -12.18
C VAL A 137 8.76 -3.20 -13.28
N LYS A 138 9.15 -3.69 -14.46
CA LYS A 138 8.27 -3.91 -15.61
C LYS A 138 7.91 -5.40 -15.74
N PRO A 139 6.64 -5.74 -16.06
CA PRO A 139 5.46 -4.87 -15.97
C PRO A 139 5.18 -4.45 -14.51
N PRO A 140 4.53 -3.30 -14.28
CA PRO A 140 4.32 -2.78 -12.93
C PRO A 140 3.28 -3.62 -12.15
N ASN A 141 3.48 -3.78 -10.85
CA ASN A 141 2.49 -4.38 -9.95
C ASN A 141 1.33 -3.43 -9.66
N ASN A 142 1.60 -2.12 -9.57
CA ASN A 142 0.60 -1.10 -9.34
C ASN A 142 0.50 -0.16 -10.55
N ILE A 143 -0.71 0.22 -10.93
CA ILE A 143 -0.97 1.17 -12.02
C ILE A 143 -1.66 2.39 -11.41
N PRO A 144 -1.15 3.61 -11.62
CA PRO A 144 -1.82 4.81 -11.15
C PRO A 144 -3.04 5.10 -12.02
N ARG A 145 -4.15 5.44 -11.38
CA ARG A 145 -5.43 5.72 -12.04
C ARG A 145 -6.25 6.72 -11.25
N TRP A 146 -6.97 7.58 -11.96
CA TRP A 146 -8.06 8.37 -11.38
C TRP A 146 -9.24 7.48 -10.96
N VAL A 147 -9.57 7.49 -9.67
CA VAL A 147 -10.74 6.83 -9.08
C VAL A 147 -11.67 7.86 -8.47
N THR A 148 -12.96 7.52 -8.35
CA THR A 148 -13.92 8.35 -7.62
C THR A 148 -13.89 7.94 -6.15
N VAL A 149 -13.84 8.92 -5.27
CA VAL A 149 -13.90 8.72 -3.82
C VAL A 149 -14.89 9.68 -3.20
N GLU A 150 -15.54 9.23 -2.13
CA GLU A 150 -16.53 10.00 -1.36
C GLU A 150 -15.88 10.57 -0.11
N THR A 151 -15.96 11.88 0.10
CA THR A 151 -15.55 12.57 1.33
C THR A 151 -16.77 13.16 2.05
N ASP A 152 -16.56 13.70 3.25
CA ASP A 152 -17.56 14.48 3.98
C ASP A 152 -17.99 15.76 3.24
N LYS A 153 -17.13 16.29 2.36
CA LYS A 153 -17.40 17.46 1.50
C LYS A 153 -17.90 17.10 0.10
N GLY A 154 -18.25 15.83 -0.13
CA GLY A 154 -18.75 15.34 -1.42
C GLY A 154 -17.75 14.47 -2.19
N SER A 155 -18.16 14.08 -3.40
CA SER A 155 -17.37 13.20 -4.26
C SER A 155 -16.28 13.98 -5.01
N LEU A 156 -15.10 13.38 -5.13
CA LEU A 156 -13.99 13.93 -5.91
C LEU A 156 -13.23 12.82 -6.64
N ARG A 157 -12.36 13.23 -7.56
CA ARG A 157 -11.47 12.33 -8.30
C ARG A 157 -10.08 12.38 -7.68
N ALA A 158 -9.50 11.21 -7.43
CA ALA A 158 -8.17 11.08 -6.84
C ALA A 158 -7.36 10.01 -7.56
N ILE A 159 -6.05 10.20 -7.64
CA ILE A 159 -5.10 9.22 -8.12
C ILE A 159 -5.00 8.13 -7.05
N ALA A 160 -5.16 6.87 -7.46
CA ALA A 160 -4.87 5.71 -6.64
C ALA A 160 -3.95 4.76 -7.41
N PHE A 161 -3.02 4.14 -6.71
CA PHE A 161 -2.19 3.06 -7.24
C PHE A 161 -2.97 1.75 -7.08
N VAL A 162 -3.49 1.20 -8.17
CA VAL A 162 -4.36 0.01 -8.16
C VAL A 162 -3.63 -1.22 -8.67
N MET A 163 -4.05 -2.40 -8.23
CA MET A 163 -3.41 -3.65 -8.60
C MET A 163 -3.49 -3.91 -10.10
N ASN A 164 -2.32 -4.13 -10.72
CA ASN A 164 -2.22 -4.69 -12.06
C ASN A 164 -2.49 -6.21 -12.01
N ARG A 165 -3.73 -6.62 -12.28
CA ARG A 165 -4.11 -8.04 -12.33
C ARG A 165 -3.42 -8.85 -13.44
N GLN A 166 -2.74 -8.21 -14.39
CA GLN A 166 -1.91 -8.89 -15.40
C GLN A 166 -0.47 -9.14 -14.91
N SER A 167 -0.10 -8.63 -13.73
CA SER A 167 1.20 -8.92 -13.15
C SER A 167 1.31 -10.40 -12.83
N ARG A 168 2.45 -11.01 -13.18
CA ARG A 168 2.81 -12.38 -12.76
C ARG A 168 2.87 -12.56 -11.24
N PHE A 169 2.96 -11.46 -10.49
CA PHE A 169 2.99 -11.48 -9.04
C PHE A 169 1.60 -11.36 -8.41
N TYR A 170 0.54 -11.12 -9.19
CA TYR A 170 -0.82 -11.06 -8.68
C TYR A 170 -1.27 -12.44 -8.18
N THR A 171 -1.66 -12.53 -6.92
CA THR A 171 -2.10 -13.78 -6.27
C THR A 171 -3.62 -13.85 -6.10
N GLY A 172 -4.36 -12.81 -6.52
CA GLY A 172 -5.78 -12.74 -6.27
C GLY A 172 -6.11 -12.48 -4.80
N ARG A 173 -7.31 -12.92 -4.39
CA ARG A 173 -7.72 -12.87 -3.00
C ARG A 173 -7.38 -14.21 -2.34
N LEU A 174 -6.45 -14.18 -1.40
CA LEU A 174 -6.10 -15.33 -0.57
C LEU A 174 -6.96 -15.38 0.70
N PRO A 175 -7.18 -16.56 1.29
CA PRO A 175 -7.74 -16.69 2.63
C PRO A 175 -6.92 -15.90 3.67
N PRO A 176 -7.56 -15.22 4.64
CA PRO A 176 -6.84 -14.46 5.67
C PRO A 176 -5.79 -15.27 6.44
N GLU A 177 -6.04 -16.57 6.61
CA GLU A 177 -5.15 -17.51 7.30
C GLU A 177 -3.84 -17.70 6.51
N GLU A 178 -3.92 -17.93 5.19
CA GLU A 178 -2.74 -18.02 4.32
C GLU A 178 -1.96 -16.70 4.28
N VAL A 179 -2.67 -15.57 4.24
CA VAL A 179 -2.02 -14.25 4.31
C VAL A 179 -1.30 -14.09 5.65
N ALA A 180 -1.91 -14.53 6.75
CA ALA A 180 -1.31 -14.42 8.07
C ALA A 180 -0.03 -15.26 8.20
N ASP A 181 -0.03 -16.48 7.66
CA ASP A 181 1.13 -17.38 7.65
C ASP A 181 2.32 -16.73 6.91
N VAL A 182 2.07 -16.15 5.73
CA VAL A 182 3.12 -15.46 4.97
C VAL A 182 3.63 -14.22 5.72
N LEU A 183 2.74 -13.38 6.26
CA LEU A 183 3.15 -12.13 6.92
C LEU A 183 3.88 -12.37 8.24
N ALA A 184 3.59 -13.46 8.95
CA ALA A 184 4.28 -13.84 10.18
C ALA A 184 5.74 -14.26 9.92
N GLU A 185 6.06 -14.83 8.75
CA GLU A 185 7.40 -15.32 8.45
C GLU A 185 8.25 -14.40 7.57
N ALA A 186 7.61 -13.63 6.69
CA ALA A 186 8.29 -12.84 5.67
C ALA A 186 9.02 -11.64 6.29
N CYS A 187 10.32 -11.55 6.02
CA CYS A 187 11.16 -10.42 6.36
C CYS A 187 12.18 -10.18 5.25
N GLY A 188 12.36 -8.91 4.88
CA GLY A 188 13.42 -8.48 3.97
C GLY A 188 14.12 -7.24 4.53
N HIS A 189 14.98 -6.60 3.72
CA HIS A 189 15.76 -5.43 4.14
C HIS A 189 14.92 -4.17 4.48
N TRP A 190 13.62 -4.16 4.20
CA TRP A 190 12.68 -3.10 4.65
C TRP A 190 11.92 -3.46 5.93
N GLY A 191 12.26 -4.59 6.58
CA GLY A 191 11.53 -5.13 7.72
C GLY A 191 10.55 -6.24 7.32
N SER A 192 9.70 -6.64 8.28
CA SER A 192 8.79 -7.77 8.13
C SER A 192 7.45 -7.41 7.47
N GLY A 193 6.74 -8.42 6.97
CA GLY A 193 5.35 -8.31 6.54
C GLY A 193 4.43 -7.97 7.71
N ALA A 194 4.66 -8.57 8.88
CA ALA A 194 3.96 -8.25 10.13
C ALA A 194 4.12 -6.77 10.53
N GLU A 195 5.32 -6.20 10.43
CA GLU A 195 5.56 -4.78 10.74
C GLU A 195 4.78 -3.86 9.79
N TYR A 196 4.72 -4.21 8.49
CA TYR A 196 3.91 -3.46 7.54
C TYR A 196 2.42 -3.49 7.90
N LEU A 197 1.89 -4.67 8.23
CA LEU A 197 0.50 -4.82 8.65
C LEU A 197 0.22 -4.03 9.93
N HIS A 198 1.11 -4.13 10.93
CA HIS A 198 0.99 -3.41 12.19
C HIS A 198 0.90 -1.90 11.95
N ASN A 199 1.88 -1.34 11.23
CA ASN A 199 1.90 0.09 10.89
C ASN A 199 0.65 0.49 10.10
N THR A 200 0.17 -0.35 9.19
CA THR A 200 -1.05 -0.08 8.43
C THR A 200 -2.25 0.07 9.35
N VAL A 201 -2.46 -0.88 10.26
CA VAL A 201 -3.62 -0.87 11.17
C VAL A 201 -3.54 0.29 12.15
N ALA A 202 -2.37 0.53 12.75
CA ALA A 202 -2.16 1.59 13.73
C ALA A 202 -2.51 2.97 13.14
N HIS A 203 -1.93 3.30 11.98
CA HIS A 203 -2.16 4.61 11.36
C HIS A 203 -3.57 4.74 10.75
N LEU A 204 -4.21 3.64 10.33
CA LEU A 204 -5.62 3.69 9.99
C LEU A 204 -6.48 4.04 11.21
N GLU A 205 -6.21 3.46 12.38
CA GLU A 205 -6.94 3.79 13.61
C GLU A 205 -6.70 5.23 14.08
N GLU A 206 -5.48 5.76 13.94
CA GLU A 206 -5.18 7.18 14.22
C GLU A 206 -6.01 8.13 13.35
N GLN A 207 -6.27 7.74 12.10
CA GLN A 207 -7.17 8.45 11.20
C GLN A 207 -8.66 8.20 11.51
N GLY A 208 -8.99 7.37 12.51
CA GLY A 208 -10.35 6.97 12.85
C GLY A 208 -10.96 6.01 11.82
N ILE A 209 -10.14 5.32 11.03
CA ILE A 209 -10.55 4.38 9.99
C ILE A 209 -10.40 2.95 10.52
N ARG A 210 -11.54 2.34 10.90
CA ARG A 210 -11.56 0.94 11.32
C ARG A 210 -11.75 -0.01 10.14
N ASP A 211 -10.70 -0.73 9.78
CA ASP A 211 -10.76 -1.81 8.78
C ASP A 211 -10.91 -3.19 9.46
N ARG A 212 -12.14 -3.73 9.46
CA ARG A 212 -12.42 -4.99 10.16
C ARG A 212 -11.58 -6.17 9.64
N ASN A 213 -11.24 -6.18 8.36
CA ASN A 213 -10.47 -7.28 7.76
C ASN A 213 -9.01 -7.21 8.23
N LEU A 214 -8.41 -6.03 8.23
CA LEU A 214 -7.04 -5.87 8.76
C LEU A 214 -6.97 -6.09 10.27
N TRP A 215 -8.01 -5.71 11.03
CA TRP A 215 -8.11 -6.02 12.45
C TRP A 215 -8.18 -7.52 12.74
N ARG A 216 -8.89 -8.30 11.91
CA ARG A 216 -8.85 -9.76 12.00
C ARG A 216 -7.48 -10.29 11.60
N LEU A 217 -6.92 -9.80 10.49
CA LEU A 217 -5.65 -10.27 9.96
C LEU A 217 -4.49 -10.05 10.95
N GLN A 218 -4.42 -8.88 11.62
CA GLN A 218 -3.37 -8.64 12.60
C GLN A 218 -3.46 -9.58 13.82
N ALA A 219 -4.68 -9.97 14.21
CA ALA A 219 -4.84 -10.97 15.27
C ALA A 219 -4.35 -12.35 14.83
N LEU A 220 -4.72 -12.78 13.61
CA LEU A 220 -4.22 -14.02 13.04
C LEU A 220 -2.69 -14.01 12.95
N VAL A 221 -2.06 -12.93 12.49
CA VAL A 221 -0.59 -12.83 12.42
C VAL A 221 0.04 -12.96 13.81
N ALA A 222 -0.53 -12.31 14.83
CA ALA A 222 -0.03 -12.44 16.21
C ALA A 222 -0.04 -13.90 16.69
N GLU A 223 -1.14 -14.63 16.44
CA GLU A 223 -1.28 -16.06 16.77
C GLU A 223 -0.22 -16.94 16.08
N ARG A 224 0.25 -16.59 14.87
CA ARG A 224 1.32 -17.35 14.18
C ARG A 224 2.70 -17.08 14.75
N ILE A 225 2.96 -15.85 15.21
CA ILE A 225 4.27 -15.46 15.71
C ILE A 225 4.53 -16.07 17.08
N THR A 226 3.51 -16.11 17.93
CA THR A 226 3.59 -16.79 19.22
C THR A 226 2.42 -17.77 19.29
N PRO A 227 2.55 -18.97 18.71
CA PRO A 227 1.59 -20.03 18.95
C PRO A 227 1.54 -20.24 20.46
N ASN A 228 0.35 -20.23 21.06
CA ASN A 228 0.21 -20.66 22.44
C ASN A 228 0.93 -22.03 22.59
N ALA A 229 1.82 -22.11 23.57
CA ALA A 229 2.59 -23.32 23.89
C ALA A 229 1.69 -24.53 24.13
#